data_AF-A0A946G9A1-F1
#
_entry.id   AF-A0A946G9A1-F1
#
_cell.length_a   1.000
_cell.length_b   1.000
_cell.length_c   1.000
_cell.angle_alpha   90.00
_cell.angle_beta   90.00
_cell.angle_gamma   90.00
#
_symmetry.space_group_name_H-M   'P 1'
#
loop_
_entity.id
_entity.type
_entity.pdbx_description
1 polymer ?
#
loop_
_entity_poly.entity_id
_entity_poly.type
_entity_poly.pdbx_seq_one_letter_code
_entity_poly.pdbx_strand_id
1 'polypeptide(L)'
;MPKKQFDFMREILAAPSPIGLEGAMSYGVIKPTFDKIKPKSWAVQQFKGNAGIVLDTHPGDDEKPSVMFIGHADKIRLQVRSIGSDGKIWVNSDSFLPCTLIGHEVKLFSQK
;
A
#
# COMPACT_ATOMS: atom_id res chain seq x y z
N MET A 1 11.40 -2.85 -20.30
CA MET A 1 11.66 -2.54 -18.88
C MET A 1 12.75 -3.47 -18.36
N PRO A 2 13.78 -2.98 -17.63
CA PRO A 2 14.81 -3.84 -17.06
C PRO A 2 14.23 -4.90 -16.11
N LYS A 3 14.79 -6.12 -16.11
CA LYS A 3 14.30 -7.25 -15.29
C LYS A 3 14.15 -6.88 -13.81
N LYS A 4 15.15 -6.18 -13.26
CA LYS A 4 15.14 -5.73 -11.85
C LYS A 4 13.97 -4.81 -11.53
N GLN A 5 13.61 -3.92 -12.44
CA GLN A 5 12.45 -3.02 -12.26
C GLN A 5 11.15 -3.84 -12.31
N PHE A 6 11.04 -4.79 -13.23
CA PHE A 6 9.87 -5.66 -13.33
C PHE A 6 9.67 -6.54 -12.10
N ASP A 7 10.75 -7.15 -11.59
CA ASP A 7 10.72 -7.96 -10.37
C ASP A 7 10.25 -7.14 -9.16
N PHE A 8 10.74 -5.90 -9.03
CA PHE A 8 10.31 -5.00 -7.96
C PHE A 8 8.83 -4.59 -8.09
N MET A 9 8.33 -4.32 -9.30
CA MET A 9 6.89 -4.06 -9.49
C MET A 9 6.05 -5.26 -9.07
N ARG A 10 6.52 -6.48 -9.32
CA ARG A 10 5.80 -7.69 -8.87
C ARG A 10 5.72 -7.78 -7.35
N GLU A 11 6.77 -7.38 -6.62
CA GLU A 11 6.76 -7.30 -5.16
C GLU A 11 5.74 -6.26 -4.66
N ILE A 12 5.72 -5.06 -5.28
CA ILE A 12 4.73 -4.01 -4.99
C ILE A 12 3.31 -4.56 -5.21
N LEU A 13 3.04 -5.19 -6.36
CA LEU A 13 1.71 -5.70 -6.67
C LEU A 13 1.27 -6.82 -5.71
N ALA A 14 2.20 -7.69 -5.30
CA ALA A 14 1.94 -8.82 -4.43
C ALA A 14 1.64 -8.44 -2.97
N ALA A 15 2.17 -7.32 -2.47
CA ALA A 15 1.88 -6.84 -1.12
C ALA A 15 0.40 -6.40 -0.99
N PRO A 16 -0.41 -7.01 -0.11
CA PRO A 16 -1.78 -6.56 0.09
C PRO A 16 -1.80 -5.19 0.75
N SER A 17 -2.49 -4.23 0.14
CA SER A 17 -2.65 -2.88 0.71
C SER A 17 -4.03 -2.31 0.43
N PRO A 18 -5.12 -3.00 0.82
CA PRO A 18 -6.43 -2.40 0.69
C PRO A 18 -6.47 -1.07 1.45
N ILE A 19 -7.22 -0.09 0.94
CA ILE A 19 -7.40 1.21 1.61
C ILE A 19 -7.68 1.03 3.11
N GLY A 20 -7.07 1.82 3.98
CA GLY A 20 -7.13 1.72 5.44
C GLY A 20 -6.39 0.53 6.06
N LEU A 21 -5.72 -0.32 5.27
CA LEU A 21 -5.00 -1.52 5.69
C LEU A 21 -3.67 -1.66 4.91
N GLU A 22 -2.92 -0.57 4.78
CA GLU A 22 -1.72 -0.46 3.93
C GLU A 22 -0.45 -1.00 4.57
N GLY A 23 -0.51 -1.49 5.81
CA GLY A 23 0.68 -1.84 6.61
C GLY A 23 1.66 -2.80 5.90
N ALA A 24 1.18 -3.80 5.16
CA ALA A 24 2.08 -4.71 4.46
C ALA A 24 2.84 -4.03 3.31
N MET A 25 2.26 -3.03 2.65
CA MET A 25 2.96 -2.21 1.67
C MET A 25 3.94 -1.25 2.35
N SER A 26 3.48 -0.48 3.34
CA SER A 26 4.29 0.53 4.00
C SER A 26 5.51 -0.05 4.69
N TYR A 27 5.31 -1.10 5.51
CA TYR A 27 6.38 -1.69 6.33
C TYR A 27 7.10 -2.85 5.64
N GLY A 28 6.42 -3.57 4.75
CA GLY A 28 6.98 -4.73 4.06
C GLY A 28 7.70 -4.39 2.76
N VAL A 29 7.36 -3.27 2.10
CA VAL A 29 7.91 -2.92 0.78
C VAL A 29 8.53 -1.52 0.78
N ILE A 30 7.76 -0.48 1.08
CA ILE A 30 8.19 0.92 0.89
C ILE A 30 9.32 1.29 1.85
N LYS A 31 9.11 1.15 3.17
CA LYS A 31 10.13 1.52 4.17
C LYS A 31 11.45 0.75 3.95
N PRO A 32 11.46 -0.58 3.77
CA PRO A 32 12.69 -1.32 3.47
C PRO A 32 13.38 -0.84 2.19
N THR A 33 12.61 -0.49 1.16
CA THR A 33 13.16 0.03 -0.10
C THR A 33 13.82 1.39 0.12
N PHE A 34 13.16 2.31 0.83
CA PHE A 34 13.73 3.61 1.16
C PHE A 34 14.97 3.50 2.03
N ASP A 35 14.94 2.68 3.08
CA ASP A 35 16.09 2.44 3.94
C ASP A 35 17.30 1.90 3.16
N LYS A 36 17.06 1.13 2.09
CA LYS A 36 18.11 0.59 1.22
C LYS A 36 18.73 1.62 0.29
N ILE A 37 17.94 2.57 -0.23
CA ILE A 37 18.40 3.52 -1.28
C ILE A 37 18.80 4.88 -0.73
N LYS A 38 18.34 5.24 0.48
CA LYS A 38 18.53 6.58 1.02
C LYS A 38 20.01 6.84 1.36
N PRO A 39 20.54 8.03 1.04
CA PRO A 39 21.76 8.54 1.64
C PRO A 39 21.68 8.57 3.18
N LYS A 40 22.83 8.55 3.85
CA LYS A 40 22.89 8.59 5.33
C LYS A 40 22.29 9.86 5.93
N SER A 41 22.35 10.97 5.21
CA SER A 41 21.77 12.26 5.63
C SER A 41 20.24 12.31 5.53
N TRP A 42 19.62 11.39 4.79
CA TRP A 42 18.17 11.35 4.59
C TRP A 42 17.49 10.53 5.68
N ALA A 43 16.24 10.87 6.00
CA ALA A 43 15.43 10.19 7.00
C ALA A 43 14.19 9.55 6.37
N VAL A 44 13.79 8.38 6.90
CA VAL A 44 12.47 7.82 6.63
C VAL A 44 11.61 8.14 7.84
N GLN A 45 10.61 8.97 7.63
CA GLN A 45 9.70 9.46 8.67
C GLN A 45 8.33 8.80 8.54
N GLN A 46 7.66 8.66 9.68
CA GLN A 46 6.28 8.21 9.77
C GLN A 46 5.56 9.02 10.84
N PHE A 47 4.37 9.52 10.50
CA PHE A 47 3.53 10.20 11.46
C PHE A 47 2.72 9.20 12.29
N LYS A 48 2.56 9.49 13.58
CA LYS A 48 1.78 8.63 14.48
C LYS A 48 0.32 8.54 14.01
N GLY A 49 -0.19 7.32 13.88
CA GLY A 49 -1.60 7.07 13.56
C GLY A 49 -1.91 6.93 12.06
N ASN A 50 -0.92 6.99 11.16
CA ASN A 50 -1.09 6.62 9.76
C ASN A 50 0.03 5.69 9.27
N ALA A 51 -0.26 4.89 8.25
CA ALA A 51 0.74 4.04 7.59
C ALA A 51 1.56 4.80 6.52
N GLY A 52 1.44 6.13 6.46
CA GLY A 52 2.15 6.96 5.49
C GLY A 52 3.64 6.99 5.79
N ILE A 53 4.45 6.85 4.75
CA ILE A 53 5.92 6.91 4.84
C ILE A 53 6.40 8.12 4.06
N VAL A 54 7.24 8.94 4.67
CA VAL A 54 7.88 10.09 4.05
C VAL A 54 9.38 9.83 3.95
N LEU A 55 9.94 10.00 2.75
CA LEU A 55 11.39 10.07 2.56
C LEU A 55 11.80 11.52 2.58
N ASP A 56 12.40 11.93 3.69
CA ASP A 56 12.86 13.29 3.93
C ASP A 56 14.34 13.42 3.54
N THR A 57 14.61 14.32 2.59
CA THR A 57 15.94 14.50 2.01
C THR A 57 16.83 15.45 2.81
N HIS A 58 16.23 16.29 3.67
CA HIS A 58 16.92 17.31 4.47
C HIS A 58 16.22 17.45 5.83
N PRO A 59 16.28 16.40 6.68
CA PRO A 59 15.56 16.39 7.94
C PRO A 59 16.01 17.54 8.86
N GLY A 60 15.05 18.38 9.28
CA GLY A 60 15.25 19.50 10.19
C GLY A 60 15.68 20.82 9.53
N ASP A 61 15.70 20.90 8.19
CA ASP A 61 15.99 22.13 7.44
C ASP A 61 14.70 22.76 6.91
N ASP A 62 14.12 23.66 7.71
CA ASP A 62 12.84 24.30 7.43
C ASP A 62 12.94 25.56 6.55
N GLU A 63 14.16 26.02 6.24
CA GLU A 63 14.42 27.27 5.51
C GLU A 63 14.41 27.08 3.98
N LYS A 64 14.62 25.84 3.52
CA LYS A 64 14.69 25.54 2.08
C LYS A 64 13.30 25.46 1.43
N PRO A 65 13.13 26.03 0.23
CA PRO A 65 11.97 25.72 -0.60
C PRO A 65 11.86 24.21 -0.83
N SER A 66 10.69 23.66 -0.53
CA SER A 66 10.44 22.21 -0.56
C SER A 66 9.50 21.81 -1.70
N VAL A 67 9.74 20.63 -2.27
CA VAL A 67 8.87 19.97 -3.26
C VAL A 67 8.46 18.60 -2.72
N MET A 68 7.17 18.29 -2.75
CA MET A 68 6.64 17.01 -2.30
C MET A 68 6.10 16.19 -3.47
N PHE A 69 6.63 14.98 -3.64
CA PHE A 69 6.07 13.97 -4.55
C PHE A 69 5.21 13.01 -3.74
N ILE A 70 3.96 12.80 -4.18
CA ILE A 70 2.98 12.00 -3.46
C ILE A 70 2.52 10.86 -4.36
N GLY A 71 2.55 9.64 -3.81
CA GLY A 71 1.96 8.45 -4.41
C GLY A 71 1.02 7.78 -3.41
N HIS A 72 -0.06 7.18 -3.92
CA HIS A 72 -1.00 6.43 -3.10
C HIS A 72 -0.51 4.97 -2.96
N ALA A 73 -0.48 4.45 -1.74
CA ALA A 73 -0.01 3.09 -1.45
C ALA A 73 -1.16 2.07 -1.36
N ASP A 74 -2.37 2.58 -1.23
CA ASP A 74 -3.60 1.81 -1.14
C ASP A 74 -4.01 1.23 -2.49
N LYS A 75 -4.77 0.14 -2.42
CA LYS A 75 -5.38 -0.56 -3.54
C LYS A 75 -6.87 -0.66 -3.27
N ILE A 76 -7.65 -0.61 -4.35
CA ILE A 76 -9.09 -0.85 -4.29
C ILE A 76 -9.34 -2.25 -3.71
N ARG A 77 -10.36 -2.38 -2.87
CA ARG A 77 -10.66 -3.59 -2.10
C ARG A 77 -12.10 -4.05 -2.31
N LEU A 78 -12.37 -5.28 -1.86
CA LEU A 78 -13.70 -5.78 -1.56
C LEU A 78 -13.84 -5.88 -0.05
N GLN A 79 -14.80 -5.20 0.55
CA GLN A 79 -15.01 -5.25 2.01
C GLN A 79 -16.10 -6.27 2.36
N VAL A 80 -15.78 -7.22 3.25
CA VAL A 80 -16.79 -8.15 3.78
C VAL A 80 -17.85 -7.37 4.53
N ARG A 81 -19.12 -7.54 4.10
CA ARG A 81 -20.31 -6.95 4.73
C ARG A 81 -20.98 -7.94 5.67
N SER A 82 -21.19 -9.17 5.21
CA SER A 82 -21.85 -10.22 5.98
C SER A 82 -21.53 -11.60 5.41
N ILE A 83 -21.82 -12.63 6.20
CA ILE A 83 -21.77 -14.03 5.77
C ILE A 83 -23.22 -14.52 5.72
N GLY A 84 -23.63 -15.05 4.57
CA GLY A 84 -24.95 -15.63 4.38
C GLY A 84 -25.12 -16.93 5.17
N SER A 85 -26.36 -17.36 5.39
CA SER A 85 -26.66 -18.66 6.01
C SER A 85 -26.15 -19.85 5.18
N ASP A 86 -25.89 -19.63 3.89
CA ASP A 86 -25.28 -20.58 2.96
C ASP A 86 -23.73 -20.55 2.97
N GLY A 87 -23.13 -19.78 3.88
CA GLY A 87 -21.69 -19.62 4.00
C GLY A 87 -21.06 -18.68 2.97
N LYS A 88 -21.85 -18.05 2.07
CA LYS A 88 -21.30 -17.12 1.08
C LYS A 88 -20.98 -15.77 1.69
N ILE A 89 -19.89 -15.16 1.21
CA ILE A 89 -19.46 -13.82 1.66
C ILE A 89 -20.15 -12.77 0.79
N TRP A 90 -20.89 -11.89 1.44
CA TRP A 90 -21.43 -10.69 0.81
C TRP A 90 -20.40 -9.57 0.97
N VAL A 91 -20.03 -8.94 -0.14
CA VAL A 91 -19.03 -7.87 -0.16
C VAL A 91 -19.63 -6.55 -0.63
N ASN A 92 -19.08 -5.45 -0.13
CA ASN A 92 -19.18 -4.16 -0.80
C ASN A 92 -18.05 -4.12 -1.86
N SER A 93 -18.43 -3.93 -3.12
CA SER A 93 -17.47 -3.92 -4.24
C SER A 93 -16.72 -2.60 -4.39
N ASP A 94 -17.10 -1.57 -3.64
CA ASP A 94 -16.59 -0.20 -3.79
C ASP A 94 -16.49 0.22 -5.27
N SER A 95 -15.44 0.92 -5.66
CA SER A 95 -15.23 1.52 -6.99
C SER A 95 -15.02 0.53 -8.16
N PHE A 96 -15.24 -0.78 -7.97
CA PHE A 96 -15.18 -1.74 -9.07
C PHE A 96 -16.47 -1.76 -9.90
N LEU A 97 -16.33 -1.92 -11.21
CA LEU A 97 -17.46 -2.28 -12.07
C LEU A 97 -17.86 -3.74 -11.81
N PRO A 98 -19.14 -4.06 -11.55
CA PRO A 98 -19.52 -5.41 -11.14
C PRO A 98 -19.10 -6.52 -12.13
N CYS A 99 -19.13 -6.24 -13.43
CA CYS A 99 -18.72 -7.19 -14.47
C CYS A 99 -17.23 -7.52 -14.46
N THR A 100 -16.38 -6.69 -13.86
CA THR A 100 -14.92 -6.94 -13.78
C THR A 100 -14.54 -7.84 -12.60
N LEU A 101 -15.50 -8.22 -11.76
CA LEU A 101 -15.26 -9.05 -10.57
C LEU A 101 -15.65 -10.52 -10.77
N ILE A 102 -16.56 -10.80 -11.72
CA ILE A 102 -17.15 -12.12 -11.90
C ILE A 102 -16.09 -13.11 -12.39
N GLY A 103 -15.95 -14.25 -11.71
CA GLY A 103 -15.06 -15.34 -12.09
C GLY A 103 -13.60 -15.17 -11.67
N HIS A 104 -13.27 -14.10 -10.94
CA HIS A 104 -11.91 -13.86 -10.45
C HIS A 104 -11.67 -14.49 -9.07
N GLU A 105 -10.51 -15.13 -8.90
CA GLU A 105 -10.04 -15.58 -7.60
C GLU A 105 -9.66 -14.39 -6.72
N VAL A 106 -10.00 -14.47 -5.43
CA VAL A 106 -9.74 -13.42 -4.44
C VAL A 106 -9.07 -14.00 -3.20
N LYS A 107 -8.30 -13.16 -2.49
CA LYS A 107 -7.72 -13.49 -1.18
C LYS A 107 -8.51 -12.79 -0.09
N LEU A 108 -9.01 -13.56 0.87
CA LEU A 108 -9.64 -13.04 2.08
C LEU A 108 -8.59 -12.85 3.17
N PHE A 109 -8.53 -11.65 3.75
CA PHE A 109 -7.68 -11.35 4.90
C PHE A 109 -8.56 -11.14 6.12
N SER A 110 -8.29 -11.86 7.20
CA SER A 110 -8.94 -11.68 8.51
C SER A 110 -7.94 -11.15 9.52
N GLN A 111 -8.45 -10.52 10.59
CA GLN A 111 -7.64 -10.31 11.79
C GLN A 111 -7.28 -11.70 12.38
N LYS A 112 -6.08 -11.80 12.96
CA LYS A 112 -5.67 -12.97 13.75
C LYS A 112 -6.19 -12.85 15.17
#